data_AF-X1DRA0-F1
#
_entry.id   AF-X1DRA0-F1
#
_cell.length_a   1.000
_cell.length_b   1.000
_cell.length_c   1.000
_cell.angle_alpha   90.00
_cell.angle_beta   90.00
_cell.angle_gamma   90.00
#
_symmetry.space_group_name_H-M   'P 1'
#
loop_
_entity.id
_entity.type
_entity.pdbx_description
1 polymer ?
#
loop_
_entity_poly.entity_id
_entity_poly.type
_entity_poly.pdbx_seq_one_letter_code
_entity_poly.pdbx_strand_id
1 'polypeptide(L)'
;PEGNKEWDGSNPDPSGSRAPYKLYNIGNNNPVKLLDFIKAIEETTGKKAKMNMMPIQPGDVPATFADVNDLVRDLEYKPDTSVKEGIRNFVKWFVDRLS
;
A
#
# COMPACT_ATOMS: atom_id res chain seq x y z
N PRO A 1 -16.92 15.79 -3.26
CA PRO A 1 -16.76 15.50 -4.70
C PRO A 1 -17.98 15.96 -5.49
N GLU A 2 -17.76 16.68 -6.59
CA GLU A 2 -18.81 17.05 -7.55
C GLU A 2 -19.02 15.92 -8.57
N GLY A 3 -20.20 15.87 -9.19
CA GLY A 3 -20.46 14.94 -10.28
C GLY A 3 -19.73 15.36 -11.57
N ASN A 4 -19.17 14.40 -12.30
CA ASN A 4 -18.54 14.63 -13.59
C ASN A 4 -19.62 14.70 -14.69
N LYS A 5 -19.87 15.90 -15.22
CA LYS A 5 -20.86 16.15 -16.29
C LYS A 5 -20.48 15.48 -17.61
N GLU A 6 -19.19 15.27 -17.84
CA GLU A 6 -18.63 14.64 -19.04
C GLU A 6 -18.54 13.11 -18.92
N TRP A 7 -19.01 12.54 -17.80
CA TRP A 7 -18.99 11.08 -17.62
C TRP A 7 -19.92 10.39 -18.62
N ASP A 8 -19.38 9.37 -19.29
CA ASP A 8 -20.03 8.56 -20.33
C ASP A 8 -20.14 7.11 -19.87
N GLY A 9 -21.36 6.56 -19.85
CA GLY A 9 -21.60 5.17 -19.51
C GLY A 9 -21.06 4.16 -20.54
N SER A 10 -20.73 4.62 -21.74
CA SER A 10 -20.13 3.81 -22.81
C SER A 10 -18.61 3.67 -22.66
N ASN A 11 -17.97 4.59 -21.93
CA ASN A 11 -16.55 4.57 -21.59
C ASN A 11 -16.35 5.05 -20.13
N PRO A 12 -16.72 4.24 -19.13
CA PRO A 12 -16.81 4.68 -17.76
C PRO A 12 -15.44 4.90 -17.13
N ASP A 13 -15.26 6.04 -16.46
CA ASP A 13 -14.24 6.20 -15.43
C ASP A 13 -14.78 5.57 -14.13
N PRO A 14 -14.17 4.48 -13.61
CA PRO A 14 -14.65 3.82 -12.40
C PRO A 14 -14.52 4.71 -11.16
N SER A 15 -13.65 5.72 -11.20
CA SER A 15 -13.37 6.59 -10.06
C SER A 15 -14.41 7.69 -9.84
N GLY A 16 -15.36 7.90 -10.76
CA GLY A 16 -16.40 8.93 -10.66
C GLY A 16 -17.70 8.58 -11.40
N SER A 17 -18.67 9.50 -11.37
CA SER A 17 -19.88 9.45 -12.20
C SER A 17 -20.55 10.80 -12.36
N ARG A 18 -21.70 10.83 -13.05
CA ARG A 18 -22.62 11.98 -13.08
C ARG A 18 -23.20 12.34 -11.72
N ALA A 19 -23.40 11.36 -10.83
CA ALA A 19 -23.82 11.60 -9.44
C ALA A 19 -22.58 11.89 -8.57
N PRO A 20 -22.73 12.70 -7.50
CA PRO A 20 -21.60 13.08 -6.66
C PRO A 20 -21.08 11.89 -5.83
N TYR A 21 -20.11 11.17 -6.37
CA TYR A 21 -19.28 10.22 -5.63
C TYR A 21 -17.86 10.21 -6.22
N LYS A 22 -16.90 9.73 -5.43
CA LYS A 22 -15.54 9.48 -5.89
C LYS A 22 -14.93 8.28 -5.19
N LEU A 23 -14.23 7.43 -5.93
CA LEU A 23 -13.43 6.34 -5.37
C LEU A 23 -11.98 6.79 -5.27
N TYR A 24 -11.34 6.51 -4.13
CA TYR A 24 -9.94 6.79 -3.91
C TYR A 24 -9.22 5.50 -3.53
N ASN A 25 -8.09 5.23 -4.20
CA ASN A 25 -7.18 4.21 -3.70
C ASN A 25 -6.43 4.78 -2.50
N ILE A 26 -6.31 3.99 -1.43
CA ILE A 26 -5.48 4.30 -0.28
C ILE A 26 -4.33 3.30 -0.27
N GLY A 27 -3.10 3.80 -0.31
CA GLY A 27 -1.93 2.94 -0.28
C GLY A 27 -0.64 3.73 -0.36
N ASN A 28 0.48 3.01 -0.28
CA ASN A 28 1.78 3.58 -0.60
C ASN A 28 1.94 3.59 -2.13
N ASN A 29 2.38 4.72 -2.67
CA ASN A 29 2.64 4.86 -4.10
C ASN A 29 4.06 4.41 -4.49
N ASN A 30 4.87 3.95 -3.53
CA ASN A 30 6.22 3.45 -3.76
C ASN A 30 6.27 1.92 -3.59
N PRO A 31 6.68 1.17 -4.63
CA PRO A 31 6.92 -0.26 -4.50
C PRO A 31 8.11 -0.52 -3.57
N VAL A 32 7.97 -1.50 -2.67
CA VAL A 32 9.03 -1.91 -1.75
C VAL A 32 9.32 -3.40 -1.96
N LYS A 33 10.60 -3.76 -2.03
CA LYS A 33 11.03 -5.13 -2.33
C LYS A 33 10.80 -6.02 -1.11
N LEU A 34 10.38 -7.27 -1.33
CA LEU A 34 10.19 -8.27 -0.28
C LEU A 34 11.44 -8.45 0.61
N LEU A 35 12.63 -8.41 0.01
CA LEU A 35 13.88 -8.52 0.78
C LEU A 35 14.10 -7.34 1.73
N ASP A 36 13.65 -6.14 1.37
CA ASP A 36 13.74 -4.95 2.25
C ASP A 36 12.77 -5.08 3.43
N PHE A 37 11.59 -5.68 3.22
CA PHE A 37 10.66 -6.04 4.30
C PHE A 37 11.31 -7.02 5.28
N ILE A 38 11.89 -8.11 4.78
CA ILE A 38 12.53 -9.13 5.64
C ILE A 38 13.68 -8.49 6.43
N LYS A 39 14.53 -7.69 5.76
CA LYS A 39 15.64 -6.98 6.40
C LYS A 39 15.16 -6.07 7.54
N ALA A 40 14.06 -5.34 7.37
CA ALA A 40 13.52 -4.50 8.43
C ALA A 40 13.04 -5.30 9.66
N ILE A 41 12.50 -6.52 9.45
CA ILE A 41 12.14 -7.43 10.54
C ILE A 41 13.41 -7.93 11.26
N GLU A 42 14.43 -8.35 10.50
CA GLU A 42 15.71 -8.79 11.07
C GLU A 42 16.37 -7.69 11.92
N GLU A 43 16.40 -6.47 11.41
CA GLU A 43 16.94 -5.30 12.12
C GLU A 43 16.16 -5.00 13.41
N THR A 44 14.83 -5.14 13.38
CA THR A 44 13.98 -4.86 14.55
C THR A 44 14.12 -5.95 15.61
N THR A 45 14.19 -7.21 15.20
CA THR A 45 14.24 -8.36 16.11
C THR A 45 15.66 -8.73 16.56
N GLY A 46 16.69 -8.24 15.86
CA GLY A 46 18.08 -8.66 16.03
C GLY A 46 18.35 -10.11 15.58
N LYS A 47 17.41 -10.74 14.86
CA LYS A 47 17.49 -12.15 14.45
C LYS A 47 17.54 -12.27 12.94
N LYS A 48 18.43 -13.12 12.43
CA LYS A 48 18.50 -13.45 11.00
C LYS A 48 17.45 -14.48 10.62
N ALA A 49 16.75 -14.22 9.51
CA ALA A 49 15.79 -15.14 8.94
C ALA A 49 16.52 -16.32 8.28
N LYS A 50 16.02 -17.54 8.52
CA LYS A 50 16.43 -18.71 7.73
C LYS A 50 15.59 -18.73 6.45
N MET A 51 16.15 -18.21 5.37
CA MET A 51 15.43 -18.06 4.10
C MET A 51 15.41 -19.37 3.31
N ASN A 52 14.25 -19.76 2.80
CA ASN A 52 14.09 -20.76 1.76
C ASN A 52 13.64 -20.05 0.47
N MET A 53 14.58 -19.82 -0.45
CA MET A 53 14.30 -19.07 -1.67
C MET A 53 13.51 -19.94 -2.66
N MET A 54 12.31 -19.52 -2.99
CA MET A 54 11.43 -20.20 -3.94
C MET A 54 11.24 -19.37 -5.22
N PRO A 55 10.90 -20.01 -6.35
CA PRO A 55 10.43 -19.30 -7.54
C PRO A 55 9.17 -18.46 -7.26
N ILE A 56 8.89 -17.49 -8.12
CA ILE A 56 7.64 -16.72 -8.07
C ILE A 56 6.44 -17.66 -8.11
N GLN A 57 5.48 -17.46 -7.20
CA GLN A 57 4.29 -18.29 -7.15
C GLN A 57 3.27 -17.82 -8.20
N PRO A 58 2.42 -18.70 -8.74
CA PRO A 58 1.46 -18.32 -9.79
C PRO A 58 0.48 -17.20 -9.43
N GLY A 59 0.31 -16.89 -8.14
CA GLY A 59 -0.55 -15.79 -7.65
C GLY A 59 0.21 -14.51 -7.28
N ASP A 60 1.54 -14.49 -7.34
CA ASP A 60 2.32 -13.30 -7.01
C ASP A 60 2.25 -12.29 -8.16
N VAL A 61 2.07 -11.02 -7.81
CA VAL A 61 2.21 -9.91 -8.76
C VAL A 61 3.61 -9.29 -8.55
N PRO A 62 4.46 -9.22 -9.60
CA PRO A 62 5.86 -8.77 -9.45
C PRO A 62 6.03 -7.38 -8.83
N ALA A 63 5.09 -6.48 -9.09
CA ALA A 63 4.99 -5.18 -8.44
C ALA A 63 3.55 -4.66 -8.51
N THR A 64 3.03 -4.19 -7.39
CA THR A 64 1.75 -3.45 -7.32
C THR A 64 1.98 -2.16 -6.57
N PHE A 65 1.33 -1.09 -7.02
CA PHE A 65 1.32 0.21 -6.35
C PHE A 65 -0.07 0.82 -6.48
N ALA A 66 -0.48 1.58 -5.47
CA ALA A 66 -1.72 2.33 -5.51
C ALA A 66 -1.49 3.67 -6.21
N ASP A 67 -2.29 3.99 -7.23
CA ASP A 67 -2.40 5.37 -7.72
C ASP A 67 -3.25 6.17 -6.73
N VAL A 68 -2.62 7.09 -6.02
CA VAL A 68 -3.22 7.93 -4.98
C VAL A 68 -3.30 9.41 -5.39
N ASN A 69 -3.07 9.73 -6.67
CA ASN A 69 -3.02 11.12 -7.14
C ASN A 69 -4.30 11.90 -6.81
N ASP A 70 -5.45 11.24 -6.96
CA ASP A 70 -6.75 11.83 -6.63
C ASP A 70 -6.94 12.09 -5.14
N LEU A 71 -6.46 11.17 -4.28
CA LEU A 71 -6.54 11.30 -2.83
C LEU A 71 -5.68 12.48 -2.35
N VAL A 72 -4.47 12.59 -2.89
CA VAL A 72 -3.53 13.67 -2.57
C VAL A 72 -4.09 15.02 -3.01
N ARG A 73 -4.63 15.11 -4.24
CA ARG A 73 -5.18 16.36 -4.78
C ARG A 73 -6.40 16.83 -3.99
N ASP A 74 -7.32 15.92 -3.68
CA ASP A 74 -8.65 16.30 -3.18
C ASP A 74 -8.70 16.39 -1.64
N LEU A 75 -7.81 15.69 -0.92
CA LEU A 75 -7.79 15.64 0.55
C LEU A 75 -6.46 16.05 1.19
N GLU A 76 -5.44 16.40 0.40
CA GLU A 76 -4.08 16.73 0.88
C GLU A 76 -3.47 15.63 1.77
N TYR A 77 -3.94 14.39 1.60
CA TYR A 77 -3.53 13.25 2.41
C TYR A 77 -2.51 12.38 1.68
N LYS A 78 -1.40 12.09 2.37
CA LYS A 78 -0.42 11.10 1.95
C LYS A 78 0.16 10.39 3.17
N PRO A 79 0.23 9.03 3.19
CA PRO A 79 0.92 8.33 4.26
C PRO A 79 2.43 8.65 4.21
N ASP A 80 3.00 9.04 5.35
CA ASP A 80 4.43 9.38 5.48
C ASP A 80 5.24 8.32 6.26
N THR A 81 4.56 7.32 6.83
CA THR A 81 5.23 6.23 7.54
C THR A 81 5.99 5.36 6.55
N SER A 82 7.32 5.37 6.63
CA SER A 82 8.15 4.45 5.84
C SER A 82 7.86 3.00 6.19
N VAL A 83 8.06 2.07 5.24
CA VAL A 83 7.89 0.63 5.50
C VAL A 83 8.75 0.14 6.65
N LYS A 84 9.99 0.65 6.76
CA LYS A 84 10.89 0.33 7.87
C LYS A 84 10.31 0.73 9.22
N GLU A 85 9.74 1.94 9.31
CA GLU A 85 9.09 2.43 10.52
C GLU A 85 7.83 1.61 10.86
N GLY A 86 6.99 1.35 9.85
CA GLY A 86 5.77 0.56 10.02
C GLY A 86 6.07 -0.85 10.54
N ILE A 87 7.07 -1.52 9.97
CA ILE A 87 7.52 -2.85 10.41
C ILE A 87 8.04 -2.79 11.84
N ARG A 88 8.85 -1.79 12.19
CA ARG A 88 9.37 -1.65 13.55
C ARG A 88 8.25 -1.55 14.57
N ASN A 89 7.28 -0.66 14.30
CA ASN A 89 6.14 -0.44 15.17
C ASN A 89 5.25 -1.68 15.29
N PHE A 90 5.01 -2.38 14.17
CA PHE A 90 4.25 -3.62 14.16
C PHE A 90 4.93 -4.73 14.97
N VAL A 91 6.22 -4.97 14.75
CA VAL A 91 6.98 -6.01 15.47
C VAL A 91 6.99 -5.73 16.97
N LYS A 92 7.21 -4.47 17.38
CA LYS A 92 7.15 -4.08 18.80
C LYS A 92 5.78 -4.38 19.40
N TRP A 93 4.71 -3.90 18.75
CA TRP A 93 3.31 -4.14 19.15
C TRP A 93 2.96 -5.64 19.25
N PHE A 94 3.53 -6.46 18.37
CA PHE A 94 3.30 -7.90 18.33
C PHE A 94 4.02 -8.63 19.46
N VAL A 95 5.30 -8.29 19.70
CA VAL A 95 6.09 -8.87 20.78
C VAL A 95 5.52 -8.49 22.14
N ASP A 96 5.16 -7.22 22.35
CA ASP A 96 4.57 -6.71 23.60
C ASP A 96 3.26 -7.43 23.97
N ARG A 97 2.52 -7.97 22.99
CA ARG A 97 1.28 -8.75 23.23
C ARG A 97 1.50 -10.22 23.56
N LEU A 98 2.66 -10.75 23.25
CA LEU A 98 3.01 -12.15 23.47
C LEU A 98 3.79 -12.37 24.78
N SER A 99 4.27 -11.28 25.38
CA SER A 99 4.90 -11.22 26.71
C SER A 99 3.87 -10.93 27.80
#